data_AF-A0A957KYG4-F1
#
_entry.id   AF-A0A957KYG4-F1
#
_cell.length_a   1.000
_cell.length_b   1.000
_cell.length_c   1.000
_cell.angle_alpha   90.00
_cell.angle_beta   90.00
_cell.angle_gamma   90.00
#
_symmetry.space_group_name_H-M   'P 1'
#
loop_
_entity.id
_entity.type
_entity.pdbx_description
1 polymer ?
#
loop_
_entity_poly.entity_id
_entity_poly.type
_entity_poly.pdbx_seq_one_letter_code
_entity_poly.pdbx_strand_id
1 'polypeptide(L)'
;MSSIHSNPEGSRRDTRTGVQVTARAPYNFVPLPDTVVAAPERVDQDQYQPGTLTGRIVCQLTTCSPTYIRGMLTAARWAAIGQKKPDAMSVDEKKEKAPFFSRFQTQNGQPGVPELPGSSLRGMVRQMVEVISQAHMRWVADEPTFMFRAVAAPGDDPLRDPYRDLIGAFARNVKAGYLHQDSKKENWFVRPAQAPRQHNWPEKGAFLKVKERRIPDGAVTGLLRFDDPDYEPGYYEVTFDVAVQSGRQGKYLAITQIGDKGKGYPHHGVLVTSGNMLETGNPGQKSPRKNHALVLPEDRKAGELPLSPQV
;
A
#
# COMPACT_ATOMS: atom_id res chain seq x y z
N MET A 1 1.05 2.24 28.09
CA MET A 1 0.24 3.47 28.13
C MET A 1 -0.74 3.39 26.97
N SER A 2 -2.04 3.22 27.23
CA SER A 2 -3.02 3.17 26.13
C SER A 2 -3.12 4.55 25.50
N SER A 3 -2.96 4.61 24.18
CA SER A 3 -3.26 5.82 23.42
C SER A 3 -4.76 6.05 23.51
N ILE A 4 -5.16 7.12 24.19
CA ILE A 4 -6.53 7.61 24.14
C ILE A 4 -6.71 8.19 22.74
N HIS A 5 -7.33 7.42 21.85
CA HIS A 5 -7.77 7.94 20.55
C HIS A 5 -8.87 8.97 20.79
N SER A 6 -8.55 10.26 20.68
CA SER A 6 -9.57 11.31 20.59
C SER A 6 -10.08 11.38 19.16
N ASN A 7 -11.39 11.20 18.97
CA ASN A 7 -12.00 11.48 17.67
C ASN A 7 -11.79 12.96 17.30
N PRO A 8 -11.46 13.28 16.05
CA PRO A 8 -11.34 14.67 15.62
C PRO A 8 -12.71 15.35 15.67
N GLU A 9 -12.90 16.28 16.59
CA GLU A 9 -14.14 17.07 16.76
C GLU A 9 -14.18 18.33 15.88
N GLY A 10 -13.12 18.58 15.11
CA GLY A 10 -12.98 19.81 14.30
C GLY A 10 -13.90 19.84 13.08
N SER A 11 -14.52 20.99 12.83
CA SER A 11 -15.25 21.23 11.58
C SER A 11 -14.27 21.31 10.40
N ARG A 12 -14.57 20.56 9.33
CA ARG A 12 -13.81 20.60 8.07
C ARG A 12 -14.58 21.46 7.07
N ARG A 13 -13.90 22.39 6.41
CA ARG A 13 -14.51 23.16 5.33
C ARG A 13 -14.43 22.36 4.02
N ASP A 14 -15.57 22.08 3.40
CA ASP A 14 -15.61 21.53 2.05
C ASP A 14 -15.13 22.61 1.06
N THR A 15 -14.00 22.36 0.41
CA THR A 15 -13.36 23.29 -0.52
C THR A 15 -14.16 23.55 -1.79
N ARG A 16 -15.15 22.70 -2.13
CA ARG A 16 -15.98 22.85 -3.34
C ARG A 16 -17.25 23.64 -3.09
N THR A 17 -17.86 23.46 -1.92
CA THR A 17 -19.15 24.09 -1.58
C THR A 17 -19.00 25.25 -0.59
N GLY A 18 -17.83 25.38 0.05
CA GLY A 18 -17.57 26.39 1.07
C GLY A 18 -18.26 26.10 2.41
N VAL A 19 -19.07 25.05 2.49
CA VAL A 19 -19.86 24.65 3.65
C VAL A 19 -18.93 24.05 4.70
N GLN A 20 -19.14 24.42 5.96
CA GLN A 20 -18.50 23.72 7.09
C GLN A 20 -19.21 22.39 7.31
N VAL A 21 -18.51 21.30 7.08
CA VAL A 21 -18.94 19.94 7.37
C VAL A 21 -18.26 19.50 8.65
N THR A 22 -19.04 19.29 9.70
CA THR A 22 -18.51 18.61 10.88
C THR A 22 -18.54 17.12 10.61
N ALA A 23 -17.37 16.50 10.49
CA ALA A 23 -17.28 15.06 10.34
C ALA A 23 -17.62 14.40 11.68
N ARG A 24 -18.91 14.15 11.93
CA ARG A 24 -19.29 13.17 12.94
C ARG A 24 -18.98 11.82 12.33
N ALA A 25 -17.95 11.14 12.83
CA ALA A 25 -17.79 9.73 12.51
C ALA A 25 -19.16 9.07 12.79
N PRO A 26 -19.80 8.42 11.80
CA PRO A 26 -21.14 7.85 11.99
C PRO A 26 -21.14 6.74 13.05
N TYR A 27 -19.95 6.28 13.43
CA TYR A 27 -19.71 5.41 14.56
C TYR A 27 -19.21 6.27 15.71
N ASN A 28 -20.10 6.59 16.65
CA ASN A 28 -19.66 6.78 18.03
C ASN A 28 -18.93 5.50 18.39
N PHE A 29 -17.60 5.54 18.46
CA PHE A 29 -16.84 4.44 19.01
C PHE A 29 -17.40 4.19 20.40
N VAL A 30 -18.13 3.09 20.56
CA VAL A 30 -18.55 2.62 21.87
C VAL A 30 -17.24 2.37 22.62
N PRO A 31 -16.96 3.07 23.71
CA PRO A 31 -15.75 2.83 24.48
C PRO A 31 -15.74 1.35 24.85
N LEU A 32 -14.65 0.69 24.49
CA LEU A 32 -14.50 -0.73 24.74
C LEU A 32 -14.37 -0.93 26.26
N PRO A 33 -14.95 -2.00 26.82
CA PRO A 33 -14.76 -2.32 28.22
C PRO A 33 -13.27 -2.48 28.55
N ASP A 34 -12.82 -1.92 29.68
CA ASP A 34 -11.42 -2.07 30.15
C ASP A 34 -11.09 -3.52 30.55
N THR A 35 -12.12 -4.35 30.79
CA THR A 35 -11.99 -5.74 31.24
C THR A 35 -12.49 -6.70 30.17
N VAL A 36 -11.62 -7.63 29.75
CA VAL A 36 -11.99 -8.72 28.83
C VAL A 36 -12.80 -9.75 29.60
N VAL A 37 -14.03 -10.01 29.14
CA VAL A 37 -14.87 -11.09 29.67
C VAL A 37 -14.66 -12.32 28.80
N ALA A 38 -14.27 -13.45 29.40
CA ALA A 38 -14.11 -14.70 28.68
C ALA A 38 -15.46 -15.18 28.14
N ALA A 39 -15.50 -15.52 26.85
CA ALA A 39 -16.67 -16.18 26.27
C ALA A 39 -16.81 -17.60 26.85
N PRO A 40 -18.04 -18.08 27.08
CA PRO A 40 -18.26 -19.49 27.41
C PRO A 40 -17.75 -20.39 26.26
N GLU A 41 -17.56 -21.67 26.58
CA GLU A 41 -17.10 -22.67 25.62
C GLU A 41 -17.98 -22.65 24.36
N ARG A 42 -17.32 -22.62 23.19
CA ARG A 42 -18.00 -22.45 21.91
C ARG A 42 -18.86 -23.66 21.62
N VAL A 43 -20.15 -23.41 21.41
CA VAL A 43 -21.07 -24.36 20.81
C VAL A 43 -20.70 -24.50 19.33
N ASP A 44 -20.62 -25.74 18.85
CA ASP A 44 -20.37 -26.00 17.43
C ASP A 44 -21.50 -25.43 16.57
N GLN A 45 -21.14 -24.84 15.42
CA GLN A 45 -22.09 -24.15 14.53
C GLN A 45 -22.47 -24.98 13.30
N ASP A 46 -21.91 -26.17 13.14
CA ASP A 46 -22.14 -27.05 12.00
C ASP A 46 -23.29 -28.06 12.22
N GLN A 47 -23.76 -28.23 13.46
CA GLN A 47 -24.80 -29.18 13.82
C GLN A 47 -25.80 -28.64 14.85
N TYR A 48 -27.03 -29.17 14.82
CA TYR A 48 -28.01 -28.91 15.86
C TYR A 48 -27.60 -29.60 17.16
N GLN A 49 -27.44 -28.82 18.24
CA GLN A 49 -27.04 -29.36 19.53
C GLN A 49 -28.26 -29.77 20.38
N PRO A 50 -28.30 -31.01 20.91
CA PRO A 50 -29.35 -31.44 21.83
C PRO A 50 -29.46 -30.51 23.04
N GLY A 51 -30.68 -30.14 23.42
CA GLY A 51 -30.94 -29.24 24.56
C GLY A 51 -30.81 -27.74 24.23
N THR A 52 -30.48 -27.37 22.99
CA THR A 52 -30.47 -25.96 22.55
C THR A 52 -31.76 -25.56 21.82
N LEU A 53 -32.09 -24.27 21.85
CA LEU A 53 -33.23 -23.74 21.11
C LEU A 53 -32.83 -23.49 19.66
N THR A 54 -33.51 -24.15 18.73
CA THR A 54 -33.40 -23.86 17.29
C THR A 54 -34.63 -23.06 16.86
N GLY A 55 -34.43 -22.04 16.03
CA GLY A 55 -35.53 -21.21 15.56
C GLY A 55 -35.16 -20.25 14.45
N ARG A 56 -36.12 -19.42 14.06
CA ARG A 56 -35.95 -18.37 13.05
C ARG A 56 -36.13 -17.01 13.71
N ILE A 57 -35.13 -16.15 13.56
CA ILE A 57 -35.26 -14.74 13.90
C ILE A 57 -35.77 -14.01 12.65
N VAL A 58 -36.94 -13.39 12.76
CA VAL A 58 -37.48 -12.51 11.73
C VAL A 58 -37.29 -11.08 12.21
N CYS A 59 -36.56 -10.28 11.44
CA CYS A 59 -36.28 -8.90 11.76
C CYS A 59 -36.87 -7.97 10.70
N GLN A 60 -37.49 -6.88 11.14
CA GLN A 60 -37.89 -5.77 10.30
C GLN A 60 -36.92 -4.61 10.53
N LEU A 61 -36.30 -4.12 9.47
CA LEU A 61 -35.32 -3.05 9.52
C LEU A 61 -35.91 -1.79 8.85
N THR A 62 -35.71 -0.64 9.49
CA THR A 62 -36.09 0.67 8.97
C THR A 62 -34.83 1.48 8.70
N THR A 63 -34.70 2.05 7.50
CA THR A 63 -33.60 2.96 7.18
C THR A 63 -33.83 4.30 7.89
N CYS A 64 -33.04 4.60 8.92
CA CYS A 64 -33.12 5.88 9.65
C CYS A 64 -32.40 7.04 8.93
N SER A 65 -31.63 6.74 7.89
CA SER A 65 -30.93 7.71 7.04
C SER A 65 -30.83 7.19 5.60
N PRO A 66 -30.56 8.07 4.61
CA PRO A 66 -30.35 7.64 3.23
C PRO A 66 -29.27 6.56 3.16
N THR A 67 -29.69 5.34 2.79
CA THR A 67 -28.83 4.15 2.79
C THR A 67 -28.58 3.73 1.35
N TYR A 68 -27.32 3.65 0.97
CA TYR A 68 -26.91 3.21 -0.37
C TYR A 68 -26.06 1.94 -0.28
N ILE A 69 -26.52 0.89 -0.95
CA ILE A 69 -25.74 -0.32 -1.18
C ILE A 69 -25.64 -0.52 -2.68
N ARG A 70 -24.42 -0.60 -3.17
CA ARG A 70 -24.13 -0.69 -4.59
C ARG A 70 -24.50 -2.06 -5.14
N GLY A 71 -25.20 -2.06 -6.27
CA GLY A 71 -25.53 -3.26 -7.04
C GLY A 71 -24.38 -3.77 -7.91
N MET A 72 -24.59 -4.97 -8.44
CA MET A 72 -23.65 -5.59 -9.38
C MET A 72 -23.76 -4.94 -10.76
N LEU A 73 -22.65 -4.93 -11.49
CA LEU A 73 -22.65 -4.62 -12.92
C LEU A 73 -22.85 -5.90 -13.72
N THR A 74 -23.56 -5.81 -14.85
CA THR A 74 -23.61 -6.91 -15.82
C THR A 74 -22.24 -7.09 -16.45
N ALA A 75 -21.94 -8.29 -16.96
CA ALA A 75 -20.65 -8.58 -17.60
C ALA A 75 -20.34 -7.61 -18.76
N ALA A 76 -21.34 -7.31 -19.60
CA ALA A 76 -21.20 -6.35 -20.69
C ALA A 76 -20.86 -4.94 -20.20
N ARG A 77 -21.52 -4.47 -19.12
CA ARG A 77 -21.23 -3.15 -18.52
C ARG A 77 -19.89 -3.11 -17.83
N TRP A 78 -19.50 -4.20 -17.17
CA TRP A 78 -18.17 -4.32 -16.58
C TRP A 78 -17.07 -4.20 -17.66
N ALA A 79 -17.24 -4.85 -18.82
CA ALA A 79 -16.31 -4.72 -19.93
C ALA A 79 -16.23 -3.27 -20.47
N ALA A 80 -17.35 -2.57 -20.55
CA ALA A 80 -17.40 -1.20 -21.10
C ALA A 80 -16.84 -0.13 -20.15
N ILE A 81 -17.19 -0.17 -18.85
CA ILE A 81 -16.92 0.91 -17.89
C ILE A 81 -16.31 0.44 -16.56
N GLY A 82 -16.11 -0.87 -16.38
CA GLY A 82 -15.60 -1.45 -15.14
C GLY A 82 -14.19 -0.96 -14.81
N GLN A 83 -13.31 -0.92 -15.81
CA GLN A 83 -11.89 -0.57 -15.68
C GLN A 83 -11.60 0.94 -15.74
N LYS A 84 -12.57 1.77 -16.14
CA LYS A 84 -12.38 3.22 -16.14
C LYS A 84 -12.15 3.73 -14.71
N LYS A 85 -11.22 4.66 -14.53
CA LYS A 85 -11.04 5.39 -13.27
C LYS A 85 -12.19 6.39 -13.08
N PRO A 86 -12.58 6.72 -11.83
CA PRO A 86 -13.66 7.68 -11.57
C PRO A 86 -13.47 9.04 -12.26
N ASP A 87 -12.23 9.48 -12.43
CA ASP A 87 -11.92 10.78 -13.04
C ASP A 87 -12.05 10.77 -14.57
N ALA A 88 -12.02 9.58 -15.17
CA ALA A 88 -12.15 9.37 -16.62
C ALA A 88 -13.59 9.02 -17.04
N MET A 89 -14.55 9.03 -16.10
CA MET A 89 -15.96 8.75 -16.39
C MET A 89 -16.78 10.02 -16.54
N SER A 90 -17.68 10.01 -17.51
CA SER A 90 -18.74 11.01 -17.64
C SER A 90 -19.71 10.94 -16.46
N VAL A 91 -20.53 11.99 -16.30
CA VAL A 91 -21.58 12.01 -15.27
C VAL A 91 -22.59 10.87 -15.47
N ASP A 92 -22.90 10.55 -16.72
CA ASP A 92 -23.86 9.50 -17.05
C ASP A 92 -23.29 8.11 -16.79
N GLU A 93 -22.02 7.88 -17.12
CA GLU A 93 -21.32 6.63 -16.77
C GLU A 93 -21.25 6.42 -15.25
N LYS A 94 -21.06 7.50 -14.48
CA LYS A 94 -21.08 7.43 -13.00
C LYS A 94 -22.45 7.04 -12.48
N LYS A 95 -23.53 7.60 -13.04
CA LYS A 95 -24.91 7.23 -12.68
C LYS A 95 -25.20 5.78 -13.02
N GLU A 96 -24.76 5.32 -14.20
CA GLU A 96 -24.91 3.92 -14.61
C GLU A 96 -24.11 2.95 -13.74
N LYS A 97 -23.00 3.40 -13.14
CA LYS A 97 -22.18 2.60 -12.21
C LYS A 97 -22.73 2.54 -10.79
N ALA A 98 -23.76 3.34 -10.49
CA ALA A 98 -24.33 3.53 -9.16
C ALA A 98 -25.77 3.00 -8.96
N PRO A 99 -26.20 1.86 -9.57
CA PRO A 99 -27.49 1.30 -9.25
C PRO A 99 -27.47 0.73 -7.81
N PHE A 100 -28.64 0.74 -7.17
CA PHE A 100 -28.83 0.04 -5.90
C PHE A 100 -28.72 -1.47 -6.10
N PHE A 101 -28.31 -2.18 -5.04
CA PHE A 101 -28.36 -3.62 -5.01
C PHE A 101 -29.81 -4.11 -5.08
N SER A 102 -30.06 -5.08 -5.95
CA SER A 102 -31.33 -5.81 -6.05
C SER A 102 -31.05 -7.22 -6.55
N ARG A 103 -31.69 -8.25 -5.97
CA ARG A 103 -31.56 -9.63 -6.47
C ARG A 103 -32.26 -9.84 -7.82
N PHE A 104 -33.29 -9.06 -8.11
CA PHE A 104 -34.03 -9.17 -9.35
C PHE A 104 -33.50 -8.15 -10.36
N GLN A 105 -33.05 -8.64 -11.51
CA GLN A 105 -32.61 -7.76 -12.59
C GLN A 105 -33.78 -6.92 -13.09
N THR A 106 -33.44 -5.74 -13.62
CA THR A 106 -34.35 -4.89 -14.38
C THR A 106 -35.07 -5.70 -15.46
N GLN A 107 -36.34 -6.02 -15.23
CA GLN A 107 -37.24 -6.45 -16.30
C GLN A 107 -37.80 -5.20 -16.98
N ASN A 108 -37.76 -5.15 -18.31
CA ASN A 108 -38.33 -4.06 -19.11
C ASN A 108 -37.84 -2.64 -18.75
N GLY A 109 -36.58 -2.50 -18.32
CA GLY A 109 -35.97 -1.20 -17.99
C GLY A 109 -36.40 -0.60 -16.64
N GLN A 110 -37.21 -1.30 -15.84
CA GLN A 110 -37.58 -0.87 -14.48
C GLN A 110 -36.49 -1.30 -13.49
N PRO A 111 -35.92 -0.38 -12.67
CA PRO A 111 -34.97 -0.73 -11.63
C PRO A 111 -35.57 -1.76 -10.67
N GLY A 112 -34.83 -2.81 -10.35
CA GLY A 112 -35.23 -3.76 -9.30
C GLY A 112 -35.41 -3.03 -7.97
N VAL A 113 -36.31 -3.50 -7.12
CA VAL A 113 -36.52 -2.94 -5.78
C VAL A 113 -35.20 -3.01 -5.01
N PRO A 114 -34.70 -1.91 -4.41
CA PRO A 114 -33.49 -1.93 -3.60
C PRO A 114 -33.60 -2.91 -2.43
N GLU A 115 -32.55 -3.70 -2.21
CA GLU A 115 -32.49 -4.72 -1.16
C GLU A 115 -31.20 -4.61 -0.35
N LEU A 116 -31.28 -5.02 0.93
CA LEU A 116 -30.11 -5.21 1.79
C LEU A 116 -29.55 -6.62 1.58
N PRO A 117 -28.32 -6.80 1.05
CA PRO A 117 -27.76 -8.13 0.89
C PRO A 117 -27.50 -8.78 2.24
N GLY A 118 -27.84 -10.07 2.38
CA GLY A 118 -27.49 -10.85 3.57
C GLY A 118 -25.99 -10.88 3.83
N SER A 119 -25.15 -10.89 2.79
CA SER A 119 -23.69 -10.82 2.91
C SER A 119 -23.21 -9.49 3.50
N SER A 120 -23.83 -8.37 3.14
CA SER A 120 -23.53 -7.05 3.71
C SER A 120 -23.95 -6.95 5.17
N LEU A 121 -25.16 -7.41 5.52
CA LEU A 121 -25.61 -7.47 6.91
C LEU A 121 -24.70 -8.36 7.76
N ARG A 122 -24.39 -9.56 7.27
CA ARG A 122 -23.46 -10.49 7.94
C ARG A 122 -22.08 -9.86 8.13
N GLY A 123 -21.54 -9.21 7.10
CA GLY A 123 -20.24 -8.56 7.16
C GLY A 123 -20.21 -7.42 8.18
N MET A 124 -21.24 -6.59 8.20
CA MET A 124 -21.39 -5.50 9.17
C MET A 124 -21.48 -6.04 10.61
N VAL A 125 -22.36 -7.02 10.86
CA VAL A 125 -22.50 -7.63 12.20
C VAL A 125 -21.20 -8.31 12.63
N ARG A 126 -20.56 -9.08 11.74
CA ARG A 126 -19.26 -9.71 12.01
C ARG A 126 -18.22 -8.68 12.40
N GLN A 127 -18.09 -7.59 11.64
CA GLN A 127 -17.13 -6.53 11.93
C GLN A 127 -17.41 -5.88 13.29
N MET A 128 -18.68 -5.59 13.61
CA MET A 128 -19.04 -5.06 14.92
C MET A 128 -18.65 -6.04 16.04
N VAL A 129 -18.95 -7.33 15.87
CA VAL A 129 -18.57 -8.38 16.83
C VAL A 129 -17.04 -8.46 16.98
N GLU A 130 -16.28 -8.44 15.88
CA GLU A 130 -14.81 -8.44 15.91
C GLU A 130 -14.25 -7.25 16.71
N VAL A 131 -14.80 -6.03 16.49
CA VAL A 131 -14.39 -4.82 17.21
C VAL A 131 -14.70 -4.91 18.69
N ILE A 132 -15.95 -5.24 19.07
CA ILE A 132 -16.37 -5.28 20.48
C ILE A 132 -15.71 -6.42 21.25
N SER A 133 -15.39 -7.53 20.59
CA SER A 133 -14.75 -8.70 21.21
C SER A 133 -13.23 -8.63 21.22
N GLN A 134 -12.62 -7.60 20.61
CA GLN A 134 -11.17 -7.54 20.38
C GLN A 134 -10.62 -8.76 19.61
N ALA A 135 -11.46 -9.46 18.84
CA ALA A 135 -11.09 -10.66 18.10
C ALA A 135 -10.32 -10.38 16.80
N HIS A 136 -9.87 -9.15 16.58
CA HIS A 136 -8.97 -8.83 15.47
C HIS A 136 -7.68 -9.66 15.64
N MET A 137 -7.23 -10.30 14.57
CA MET A 137 -6.02 -11.12 14.59
C MET A 137 -4.78 -10.22 14.77
N ARG A 138 -4.39 -9.88 16.01
CA ARG A 138 -3.11 -9.19 16.30
C ARG A 138 -1.93 -10.13 16.33
N TRP A 139 -2.17 -11.40 16.59
CA TRP A 139 -1.12 -12.40 16.77
C TRP A 139 -0.31 -12.67 15.51
N VAL A 140 -0.69 -12.12 14.35
CA VAL A 140 0.08 -12.19 13.10
C VAL A 140 1.05 -10.99 12.94
N ALA A 141 0.96 -9.98 13.81
CA ALA A 141 1.82 -8.81 13.79
C ALA A 141 2.08 -8.29 15.22
N ASP A 142 3.31 -8.45 15.71
CA ASP A 142 3.75 -8.05 17.07
C ASP A 142 3.46 -6.57 17.40
N GLU A 143 3.32 -5.73 16.38
CA GLU A 143 2.89 -4.35 16.49
C GLU A 143 1.77 -4.09 15.45
N PRO A 144 0.84 -3.16 15.69
CA PRO A 144 -0.10 -2.72 14.68
C PRO A 144 0.69 -2.09 13.52
N THR A 145 1.08 -2.92 12.55
CA THR A 145 1.68 -2.48 11.31
C THR A 145 0.53 -1.98 10.45
N PHE A 146 -0.02 -0.82 10.80
CA PHE A 146 -0.79 -0.05 9.86
C PHE A 146 0.19 0.32 8.74
N MET A 147 0.26 -0.54 7.72
CA MET A 147 0.95 -0.25 6.47
C MET A 147 0.10 0.77 5.71
N PHE A 148 0.10 2.02 6.16
CA PHE A 148 -0.50 3.10 5.40
C PHE A 148 0.55 3.66 4.45
N ARG A 149 0.23 3.68 3.15
CA ARG A 149 1.09 4.23 2.11
C ARG A 149 0.47 5.52 1.59
N ALA A 150 1.00 6.65 2.02
CA ALA A 150 0.59 7.98 1.54
C ALA A 150 1.60 8.58 0.53
N VAL A 151 2.28 7.72 -0.23
CA VAL A 151 3.22 8.10 -1.30
C VAL A 151 2.39 8.69 -2.45
N ALA A 152 2.24 10.01 -2.48
CA ALA A 152 1.36 10.77 -3.39
C ALA A 152 -0.09 10.94 -2.93
N ALA A 153 -0.35 10.87 -1.62
CA ALA A 153 -1.63 11.29 -1.08
C ALA A 153 -1.88 12.79 -1.36
N PRO A 154 -3.14 13.20 -1.64
CA PRO A 154 -3.53 14.60 -1.77
C PRO A 154 -3.08 15.46 -0.60
N GLY A 155 -2.99 16.77 -0.81
CA GLY A 155 -2.45 17.70 0.19
C GLY A 155 -3.21 17.72 1.52
N ASP A 156 -4.48 17.35 1.49
CA ASP A 156 -5.44 17.30 2.59
C ASP A 156 -5.58 15.90 3.21
N ASP A 157 -4.77 14.92 2.80
CA ASP A 157 -4.78 13.58 3.37
C ASP A 157 -4.12 13.59 4.77
N PRO A 158 -4.85 13.21 5.83
CA PRO A 158 -4.34 13.24 7.21
C PRO A 158 -3.18 12.25 7.45
N LEU A 159 -2.97 11.26 6.58
CA LEU A 159 -1.89 10.28 6.68
C LEU A 159 -0.62 10.71 5.95
N ARG A 160 -0.66 11.81 5.18
CA ARG A 160 0.48 12.33 4.42
C ARG A 160 1.65 12.72 5.32
N ASP A 161 1.37 13.54 6.34
CA ASP A 161 2.41 14.06 7.23
C ASP A 161 3.00 12.96 8.13
N PRO A 162 2.19 12.10 8.79
CA PRO A 162 2.71 10.94 9.52
C PRO A 162 3.60 10.03 8.66
N TYR A 163 3.20 9.77 7.41
CA TYR A 163 3.98 8.95 6.49
C TYR A 163 5.31 9.64 6.12
N ARG A 164 5.26 10.95 5.83
CA ARG A 164 6.44 11.74 5.47
C ARG A 164 7.39 11.89 6.65
N ASP A 165 6.91 11.93 7.88
CA ASP A 165 7.76 12.01 9.07
C ASP A 165 8.48 10.70 9.33
N LEU A 166 7.80 9.57 9.11
CA LEU A 166 8.37 8.22 9.20
C LEU A 166 9.44 7.98 8.11
N ILE A 167 9.07 8.09 6.84
CA ILE A 167 9.96 7.81 5.69
C ILE A 167 10.98 8.94 5.48
N GLY A 168 10.65 10.14 5.95
CA GLY A 168 11.40 11.36 5.70
C GLY A 168 11.17 11.91 4.28
N ALA A 169 11.31 13.23 4.13
CA ALA A 169 11.27 13.87 2.81
C ALA A 169 12.29 13.22 1.86
N PHE A 170 11.86 12.85 0.65
CA PHE A 170 12.67 12.16 -0.35
C PHE A 170 13.37 10.89 0.16
N ALA A 171 12.73 10.15 1.07
CA ALA A 171 13.26 8.90 1.64
C ALA A 171 14.54 9.09 2.48
N ARG A 172 14.73 10.26 3.09
CA ARG A 172 15.92 10.55 3.94
C ARG A 172 16.09 9.60 5.13
N ASN A 173 15.02 9.00 5.63
CA ASN A 173 15.07 8.06 6.76
C ASN A 173 15.14 6.60 6.29
N VAL A 174 15.05 6.34 4.98
CA VAL A 174 15.12 4.99 4.42
C VAL A 174 16.55 4.51 4.43
N LYS A 175 16.76 3.27 4.88
CA LYS A 175 18.03 2.55 4.85
C LYS A 175 17.97 1.47 3.77
N ALA A 176 19.11 1.14 3.19
CA ALA A 176 19.26 0.05 2.24
C ALA A 176 19.98 -1.12 2.91
N GLY A 177 19.71 -2.34 2.45
CA GLY A 177 20.32 -3.54 2.98
C GLY A 177 20.02 -4.76 2.12
N TYR A 178 20.69 -5.85 2.45
CA TYR A 178 20.63 -7.13 1.78
C TYR A 178 19.89 -8.12 2.66
N LEU A 179 18.93 -8.81 2.08
CA LEU A 179 18.16 -9.83 2.77
C LEU A 179 18.91 -11.16 2.71
N HIS A 180 19.14 -11.77 3.87
CA HIS A 180 19.79 -13.06 4.01
C HIS A 180 18.92 -14.01 4.82
N GLN A 181 19.02 -15.30 4.50
CA GLN A 181 18.42 -16.36 5.29
C GLN A 181 19.50 -16.99 6.19
N ASP A 182 19.26 -17.04 7.49
CA ASP A 182 20.04 -17.87 8.41
C ASP A 182 19.60 -19.33 8.22
N SER A 183 20.38 -20.05 7.41
CA SER A 183 20.19 -21.48 7.12
C SER A 183 20.06 -22.38 8.37
N LYS A 184 20.51 -21.94 9.55
CA LYS A 184 20.45 -22.73 10.79
C LYS A 184 19.22 -22.45 11.64
N LYS A 185 18.58 -21.30 11.47
CA LYS A 185 17.49 -20.84 12.35
C LYS A 185 16.17 -20.60 11.62
N GLU A 186 16.12 -20.88 10.32
CA GLU A 186 14.99 -20.55 9.42
C GLU A 186 14.57 -19.07 9.49
N ASN A 187 15.45 -18.22 10.01
CA ASN A 187 15.17 -16.80 10.25
C ASN A 187 15.78 -15.96 9.15
N TRP A 188 15.10 -14.88 8.80
CA TRP A 188 15.61 -13.90 7.86
C TRP A 188 16.22 -12.73 8.62
N PHE A 189 17.26 -12.14 8.04
CA PHE A 189 17.86 -10.93 8.57
C PHE A 189 18.25 -10.00 7.44
N VAL A 190 18.26 -8.70 7.73
CA VAL A 190 18.77 -7.68 6.83
C VAL A 190 20.17 -7.31 7.29
N ARG A 191 21.15 -7.45 6.39
CA ARG A 191 22.47 -6.86 6.57
C ARG A 191 22.49 -5.46 5.94
N PRO A 192 22.74 -4.39 6.71
CA PRO A 192 22.77 -3.04 6.15
C PRO A 192 23.78 -2.91 5.01
N ALA A 193 23.42 -2.13 4.00
CA ALA A 193 24.33 -1.73 2.94
C ALA A 193 25.20 -0.56 3.41
N GLN A 194 26.38 -0.43 2.82
CA GLN A 194 27.22 0.74 3.03
C GLN A 194 26.50 2.01 2.57
N ALA A 195 26.61 3.08 3.34
CA ALA A 195 26.04 4.36 2.97
C ALA A 195 27.06 5.19 2.16
N PRO A 196 26.64 5.96 1.15
CA PRO A 196 27.52 6.89 0.42
C PRO A 196 28.38 7.80 1.32
N ARG A 197 27.83 8.21 2.47
CA ARG A 197 28.57 9.03 3.45
C ARG A 197 29.78 8.32 4.06
N GLN A 198 29.76 6.99 4.17
CA GLN A 198 30.90 6.21 4.66
C GLN A 198 32.09 6.27 3.71
N HIS A 199 31.87 6.64 2.44
CA HIS A 199 32.88 6.83 1.41
C HIS A 199 33.28 8.30 1.22
N ASN A 200 32.91 9.19 2.16
CA ASN A 200 33.11 10.64 2.08
C ASN A 200 32.49 11.30 0.82
N TRP A 201 31.42 10.70 0.27
CA TRP A 201 30.71 11.27 -0.86
C TRP A 201 29.63 12.27 -0.41
N PRO A 202 29.30 13.28 -1.26
CA PRO A 202 28.31 14.31 -0.91
C PRO A 202 26.86 13.78 -0.84
N GLU A 203 26.62 12.56 -1.32
CA GLU A 203 25.29 11.95 -1.35
C GLU A 203 24.80 11.61 0.06
N LYS A 204 23.54 11.98 0.36
CA LYS A 204 22.99 11.91 1.72
C LYS A 204 22.00 10.76 1.92
N GLY A 205 21.54 10.13 0.84
CA GLY A 205 20.63 8.98 0.88
C GLY A 205 21.36 7.66 1.21
N ALA A 206 20.59 6.58 1.31
CA ALA A 206 21.12 5.23 1.57
C ALA A 206 21.64 4.50 0.32
N PHE A 207 21.42 5.06 -0.87
CA PHE A 207 21.84 4.50 -2.16
C PHE A 207 22.12 5.62 -3.16
N LEU A 208 22.82 5.30 -4.25
CA LEU A 208 23.11 6.21 -5.34
C LEU A 208 22.01 6.14 -6.42
N LYS A 209 21.82 7.22 -7.17
CA LYS A 209 20.87 7.25 -8.30
C LYS A 209 21.64 7.19 -9.61
N VAL A 210 21.33 6.20 -10.44
CA VAL A 210 21.94 6.05 -11.77
C VAL A 210 20.92 6.46 -12.82
N LYS A 211 21.22 7.49 -13.60
CA LYS A 211 20.36 7.87 -14.73
C LYS A 211 20.41 6.78 -15.79
N GLU A 212 19.27 6.28 -16.25
CA GLU A 212 19.20 5.21 -17.26
C GLU A 212 20.02 5.54 -18.51
N ARG A 213 19.87 6.77 -19.02
CA ARG A 213 20.62 7.29 -20.18
C ARG A 213 22.15 7.32 -20.01
N ARG A 214 22.67 7.11 -18.79
CA ARG A 214 24.11 7.04 -18.51
C ARG A 214 24.62 5.61 -18.44
N ILE A 215 23.75 4.62 -18.48
CA ILE A 215 24.12 3.21 -18.60
C ILE A 215 24.24 2.94 -20.10
N PRO A 216 25.42 2.62 -20.65
CA PRO A 216 25.54 2.27 -22.06
C PRO A 216 24.78 0.99 -22.39
N ASP A 217 24.31 0.85 -23.63
CA ASP A 217 23.64 -0.37 -24.08
C ASP A 217 24.61 -1.57 -24.00
N GLY A 218 24.12 -2.69 -23.46
CA GLY A 218 24.93 -3.89 -23.23
C GLY A 218 26.01 -3.75 -22.15
N ALA A 219 26.05 -2.65 -21.39
CA ALA A 219 27.02 -2.51 -20.30
C ALA A 219 26.72 -3.42 -19.11
N VAL A 220 25.42 -3.67 -18.86
CA VAL A 220 24.92 -4.57 -17.82
C VAL A 220 24.13 -5.68 -18.51
N THR A 221 24.59 -6.91 -18.39
CA THR A 221 23.99 -8.06 -19.06
C THR A 221 22.57 -8.31 -18.53
N GLY A 222 21.60 -8.42 -19.44
CA GLY A 222 20.19 -8.68 -19.09
C GLY A 222 19.39 -7.46 -18.61
N LEU A 223 20.01 -6.28 -18.52
CA LEU A 223 19.28 -5.06 -18.14
C LEU A 223 18.34 -4.60 -19.26
N LEU A 224 17.05 -4.71 -19.00
CA LEU A 224 16.00 -4.14 -19.85
C LEU A 224 15.77 -2.66 -19.54
N ARG A 225 15.48 -1.87 -20.57
CA ARG A 225 15.17 -0.43 -20.45
C ARG A 225 13.75 -0.23 -19.97
N PHE A 226 13.46 0.89 -19.31
CA PHE A 226 12.12 1.15 -18.77
C PHE A 226 11.01 1.09 -19.82
N ASP A 227 11.31 1.47 -21.06
CA ASP A 227 10.39 1.47 -22.20
C ASP A 227 10.33 0.11 -22.93
N ASP A 228 11.07 -0.90 -22.47
CA ASP A 228 11.07 -2.23 -23.06
C ASP A 228 9.73 -2.94 -22.76
N PRO A 229 9.06 -3.56 -23.76
CA PRO A 229 7.80 -4.26 -23.56
C PRO A 229 7.91 -5.44 -22.58
N ASP A 230 9.10 -6.06 -22.49
CA ASP A 230 9.36 -7.21 -21.63
C ASP A 230 10.04 -6.78 -20.31
N TYR A 231 10.01 -5.48 -19.98
CA TYR A 231 10.67 -4.96 -18.79
C TYR A 231 10.18 -5.61 -17.50
N GLU A 232 11.12 -6.17 -16.75
CA GLU A 232 10.88 -6.70 -15.41
C GLU A 232 11.81 -6.05 -14.37
N PRO A 233 11.31 -5.73 -13.15
CA PRO A 233 12.16 -5.35 -12.04
C PRO A 233 13.15 -6.44 -11.68
N GLY A 234 14.38 -6.06 -11.37
CA GLY A 234 15.46 -6.98 -11.08
C GLY A 234 16.62 -6.31 -10.35
N TYR A 235 17.67 -7.09 -10.12
CA TYR A 235 18.89 -6.63 -9.48
C TYR A 235 20.11 -7.20 -10.22
N TYR A 236 21.14 -6.37 -10.40
CA TYR A 236 22.31 -6.70 -11.20
C TYR A 236 23.59 -6.35 -10.45
N GLU A 237 24.50 -7.31 -10.30
CA GLU A 237 25.83 -7.03 -9.75
C GLU A 237 26.65 -6.20 -10.75
N VAL A 238 27.10 -5.03 -10.32
CA VAL A 238 27.80 -4.08 -11.18
C VAL A 238 29.09 -3.58 -10.56
N THR A 239 30.01 -3.18 -11.42
CA THR A 239 31.10 -2.29 -11.07
C THR A 239 30.83 -0.90 -11.63
N PHE A 240 31.30 0.15 -10.96
CA PHE A 240 31.09 1.52 -11.41
C PHE A 240 32.20 2.47 -10.96
N ASP A 241 32.25 3.62 -11.63
CA ASP A 241 33.11 4.75 -11.29
C ASP A 241 32.27 6.00 -11.02
N VAL A 242 32.82 6.92 -10.21
CA VAL A 242 32.12 8.11 -9.73
C VAL A 242 32.95 9.37 -9.88
N ALA A 243 32.27 10.48 -10.18
CA ALA A 243 32.85 11.81 -10.11
C ALA A 243 31.94 12.76 -9.35
N VAL A 244 32.52 13.62 -8.52
CA VAL A 244 31.77 14.72 -7.91
C VAL A 244 31.55 15.80 -8.96
N GLN A 245 30.29 16.12 -9.23
CA GLN A 245 29.88 17.16 -10.18
C GLN A 245 29.16 18.28 -9.46
N SER A 246 29.22 19.49 -10.01
CA SER A 246 28.47 20.64 -9.53
C SER A 246 27.16 20.78 -10.29
N GLY A 247 26.06 20.94 -9.57
CA GLY A 247 24.73 21.19 -10.13
C GLY A 247 24.07 22.40 -9.48
N ARG A 248 22.85 22.71 -9.90
CA ARG A 248 22.06 23.86 -9.38
C ARG A 248 21.81 23.81 -7.87
N GLN A 249 21.82 22.61 -7.27
CA GLN A 249 21.58 22.38 -5.84
C GLN A 249 22.87 22.07 -5.06
N GLY A 250 24.04 22.34 -5.65
CA GLY A 250 25.35 22.07 -5.05
C GLY A 250 26.07 20.86 -5.65
N LYS A 251 27.07 20.34 -4.93
CA LYS A 251 27.85 19.18 -5.34
C LYS A 251 27.02 17.91 -5.19
N TYR A 252 27.07 17.04 -6.20
CA TYR A 252 26.42 15.74 -6.19
C TYR A 252 27.36 14.67 -6.76
N LEU A 253 27.13 13.41 -6.38
CA LEU A 253 27.90 12.30 -6.91
C LEU A 253 27.25 11.80 -8.21
N ALA A 254 28.02 11.80 -9.28
CA ALA A 254 27.60 11.31 -10.58
C ALA A 254 28.29 9.97 -10.87
N ILE A 255 27.51 8.94 -11.22
CA ILE A 255 28.07 7.74 -11.85
C ILE A 255 28.54 8.13 -13.26
N THR A 256 29.83 7.94 -13.52
CA THR A 256 30.51 8.25 -14.80
C THR A 256 30.57 7.02 -15.69
N GLN A 257 30.84 5.86 -15.11
CA GLN A 257 30.90 4.57 -15.78
C GLN A 257 30.23 3.51 -14.94
N ILE A 258 29.62 2.52 -15.60
CA ILE A 258 28.94 1.39 -14.96
C ILE A 258 28.93 0.22 -15.94
N GLY A 259 29.09 -0.99 -15.42
CA GLY A 259 28.90 -2.20 -16.19
C GLY A 259 28.97 -3.45 -15.33
N ASP A 260 28.95 -4.62 -15.97
CA ASP A 260 29.03 -5.91 -15.29
C ASP A 260 30.25 -6.01 -14.37
N LYS A 261 30.18 -6.95 -13.42
CA LYS A 261 31.28 -7.28 -12.49
C LYS A 261 32.64 -7.50 -13.17
N GLY A 262 32.64 -8.02 -14.40
CA GLY A 262 33.87 -8.26 -15.17
C GLY A 262 34.54 -7.01 -15.75
N LYS A 263 33.91 -5.82 -15.69
CA LYS A 263 34.48 -4.58 -16.23
C LYS A 263 35.56 -3.94 -15.35
N GLY A 264 35.60 -4.27 -14.06
CA GLY A 264 36.71 -3.91 -13.18
C GLY A 264 36.79 -2.44 -12.77
N TYR A 265 35.67 -1.71 -12.75
CA TYR A 265 35.67 -0.34 -12.21
C TYR A 265 35.93 -0.32 -10.68
N PRO A 266 36.39 0.81 -10.11
CA PRO A 266 36.91 0.86 -8.73
C PRO A 266 35.90 0.52 -7.63
N HIS A 267 34.61 0.73 -7.89
CA HIS A 267 33.55 0.50 -6.92
C HIS A 267 32.64 -0.64 -7.36
N HIS A 268 32.11 -1.36 -6.37
CA HIS A 268 31.18 -2.47 -6.55
C HIS A 268 29.83 -2.11 -5.95
N GLY A 269 28.75 -2.66 -6.51
CA GLY A 269 27.41 -2.49 -5.95
C GLY A 269 26.38 -3.33 -6.68
N VAL A 270 25.12 -3.14 -6.32
CA VAL A 270 23.98 -3.78 -6.95
C VAL A 270 23.06 -2.72 -7.53
N LEU A 271 22.89 -2.75 -8.85
CA LEU A 271 21.92 -1.93 -9.55
C LEU A 271 20.54 -2.56 -9.37
N VAL A 272 19.64 -1.86 -8.69
CA VAL A 272 18.27 -2.30 -8.43
C VAL A 272 17.33 -1.54 -9.36
N THR A 273 16.58 -2.28 -10.17
CA THR A 273 15.55 -1.73 -11.05
C THR A 273 14.18 -1.90 -10.39
N SER A 274 13.34 -0.87 -10.50
CA SER A 274 11.99 -0.84 -9.93
C SER A 274 10.95 -0.83 -11.03
N GLY A 275 9.65 -0.96 -10.73
CA GLY A 275 8.60 -0.86 -11.75
C GLY A 275 8.71 0.37 -12.66
N ASN A 276 8.45 0.18 -13.95
CA ASN A 276 8.53 1.22 -15.00
C ASN A 276 7.30 2.16 -15.01
N MET A 277 6.23 1.82 -14.26
CA MET A 277 4.98 2.57 -14.17
C MET A 277 4.22 2.70 -15.49
N LEU A 278 4.51 1.85 -16.49
CA LEU A 278 3.77 1.81 -17.74
C LEU A 278 2.38 1.19 -17.56
N GLU A 279 2.19 0.33 -16.55
CA GLU A 279 0.94 -0.38 -16.27
C GLU A 279 -0.21 0.57 -15.91
N THR A 280 0.11 1.80 -15.47
CA THR A 280 -0.86 2.83 -15.10
C THR A 280 -0.89 4.02 -16.05
N GLY A 281 -0.08 3.98 -17.12
CA GLY A 281 0.06 5.02 -18.12
C GLY A 281 -0.95 4.93 -19.26
N ASN A 282 -0.98 5.95 -20.11
CA ASN A 282 -1.77 5.92 -21.34
C ASN A 282 -1.11 5.00 -22.40
N PRO A 283 -1.87 4.41 -23.32
CA PRO A 283 -1.31 3.65 -24.44
C PRO A 283 -0.26 4.48 -25.21
N GLY A 284 0.94 3.92 -25.40
CA GLY A 284 2.06 4.59 -26.09
C GLY A 284 2.84 5.61 -25.25
N GLN A 285 2.51 5.76 -23.96
CA GLN A 285 3.28 6.60 -23.05
C GLN A 285 4.64 5.96 -22.74
N LYS A 286 5.71 6.76 -22.73
CA LYS A 286 7.02 6.35 -22.22
C LYS A 286 7.06 6.36 -20.70
N SER A 287 7.93 5.53 -20.12
CA SER A 287 8.11 5.48 -18.69
C SER A 287 8.50 6.87 -18.15
N PRO A 288 7.82 7.37 -17.13
CA PRO A 288 8.23 8.58 -16.44
C PRO A 288 9.48 8.38 -15.57
N ARG A 289 9.94 7.13 -15.40
CA ARG A 289 11.16 6.80 -14.65
C ARG A 289 12.38 7.15 -15.47
N LYS A 290 13.42 7.62 -14.76
CA LYS A 290 14.68 8.06 -15.38
C LYS A 290 15.92 7.57 -14.64
N ASN A 291 15.71 6.97 -13.47
CA ASN A 291 16.81 6.58 -12.58
C ASN A 291 16.55 5.19 -12.00
N HIS A 292 17.61 4.41 -11.90
CA HIS A 292 17.68 3.19 -11.10
C HIS A 292 18.37 3.50 -9.77
N ALA A 293 18.16 2.64 -8.77
CA ALA A 293 18.88 2.71 -7.51
C ALA A 293 20.16 1.87 -7.59
N LEU A 294 21.25 2.35 -7.03
CA LEU A 294 22.52 1.62 -6.93
C LEU A 294 22.89 1.52 -5.45
N VAL A 295 22.79 0.30 -4.93
CA VAL A 295 23.05 -0.05 -3.53
C VAL A 295 24.52 -0.45 -3.40
N LEU A 296 25.23 0.15 -2.45
CA LEU A 296 26.63 -0.19 -2.18
C LEU A 296 26.71 -1.54 -1.44
N PRO A 297 27.89 -2.19 -1.40
CA PRO A 297 28.04 -3.51 -0.81
C PRO A 297 27.63 -3.55 0.66
N GLU A 298 27.36 -4.75 1.16
CA GLU A 298 27.08 -4.97 2.59
C GLU A 298 28.12 -4.30 3.50
N ASP A 299 27.63 -3.67 4.55
CA ASP A 299 28.46 -3.20 5.65
C ASP A 299 28.69 -4.37 6.63
N ARG A 300 29.82 -5.08 6.44
CA ARG A 300 30.19 -6.22 7.30
C ARG A 300 30.47 -5.84 8.76
N LYS A 301 30.59 -4.55 9.07
CA LYS A 301 30.77 -4.06 10.45
C LYS A 301 29.45 -3.71 11.10
N ALA A 302 28.38 -3.53 10.33
CA ALA A 302 27.06 -3.28 10.86
C ALA A 302 26.47 -4.56 11.46
N GLY A 303 25.77 -4.41 12.59
CA GLY A 303 25.01 -5.50 13.19
C GLY A 303 23.90 -5.98 12.25
N GLU A 304 23.64 -7.28 12.25
CA GLU A 304 22.53 -7.89 11.52
C GLU A 304 21.20 -7.48 12.16
N LEU A 305 20.24 -7.10 11.32
CA LEU A 305 18.90 -6.74 11.75
C LEU A 305 17.98 -7.94 11.56
N PRO A 306 17.65 -8.71 12.62
CA PRO A 306 16.75 -9.84 12.48
C PRO A 306 15.38 -9.34 12.03
N LEU A 307 14.76 -10.05 11.09
CA LEU A 307 13.35 -9.89 10.81
C LEU A 307 12.60 -10.77 11.79
N SER A 308 11.64 -10.20 12.52
CA SER A 308 10.76 -10.98 13.38
C SER A 308 10.10 -12.08 12.54
N PRO A 309 10.04 -13.33 13.03
CA PRO A 309 9.28 -14.37 12.37
C PRO A 309 7.85 -13.89 12.15
N GLN A 310 7.27 -14.20 10.99
CA GLN A 310 5.83 -14.03 10.78
C GLN A 310 5.14 -14.99 11.75
N VAL A 311 4.54 -14.44 12.80
CA VAL A 311 3.71 -15.21 13.75
C VAL A 311 2.38 -15.54 13.10
#